data_AF-A0A383AM17-F1
#
_entry.id   AF-A0A383AM17-F1
#
_cell.length_a   1.000
_cell.length_b   1.000
_cell.length_c   1.000
_cell.angle_alpha   90.00
_cell.angle_beta   90.00
_cell.angle_gamma   90.00
#
_symmetry.space_group_name_H-M   'P 1'
#
loop_
_entity.id
_entity.type
_entity.pdbx_description
1 polymer ?
#
loop_
_entity_poly.entity_id
_entity_poly.type
_entity_poly.pdbx_seq_one_letter_code
_entity_poly.pdbx_strand_id
1 'polypeptide(L)'
;MAQPIVECVPNFSEGRNPAVLKEITNAIEVVPGISLLDVDPGVNTNRTVVTFIGAPEAVEEAAFQCVSKACQLIDMQEHQGEHPRMGATDVVPFVPVSDVTMEDCVALAQRVGKRIGEELDIPVFLYEHAATHPERRNLAQVRSGEYEGMAEKLKDPDWHPDFGPKTLNPTAGVTGVGAREF
;
A
#
# COMPACT_ATOMS: atom_id res chain seq x y z
N MET A 1 -9.89 -5.37 29.09
CA MET A 1 -10.38 -5.30 27.70
C MET A 1 -9.18 -5.61 26.84
N ALA A 2 -9.29 -6.56 25.91
CA ALA A 2 -8.20 -6.81 24.97
C ALA A 2 -8.02 -5.56 24.09
N GLN A 3 -6.78 -5.28 23.69
CA GLN A 3 -6.50 -4.13 22.83
C GLN A 3 -6.89 -4.49 21.39
N PRO A 4 -7.51 -3.56 20.63
CA PRO A 4 -7.81 -3.78 19.22
C PRO A 4 -6.52 -4.01 18.44
N ILE A 5 -6.50 -5.02 17.57
CA ILE A 5 -5.35 -5.37 16.74
C ILE A 5 -5.77 -5.40 15.27
N VAL A 6 -5.00 -4.69 14.46
CA VAL A 6 -5.05 -4.72 12.98
C VAL A 6 -3.73 -5.24 12.46
N GLU A 7 -3.78 -6.07 11.43
CA GLU A 7 -2.62 -6.44 10.63
C GLU A 7 -2.58 -5.57 9.37
N CYS A 8 -1.38 -5.12 9.01
CA CYS A 8 -1.12 -4.44 7.75
C CYS A 8 -0.05 -5.21 6.98
N VAL A 9 -0.30 -5.45 5.70
CA VAL A 9 0.53 -6.32 4.85
C VAL A 9 1.00 -5.58 3.59
N PRO A 10 1.71 -4.43 3.69
CA PRO A 10 2.09 -3.66 2.51
C PRO A 10 3.05 -4.43 1.60
N ASN A 11 3.01 -4.10 0.32
CA ASN A 11 3.86 -4.71 -0.70
C ASN A 11 4.69 -3.64 -1.38
N PHE A 12 6.01 -3.82 -1.35
CA PHE A 12 6.95 -2.89 -1.94
C PHE A 12 7.56 -3.47 -3.20
N SER A 13 7.71 -2.63 -4.22
CA SER A 13 8.42 -2.95 -5.47
C SER A 13 9.93 -2.85 -5.28
N GLU A 14 10.44 -3.67 -4.37
CA GLU A 14 11.87 -3.88 -4.11
C GLU A 14 12.01 -5.27 -3.49
N GLY A 15 12.92 -6.10 -4.00
CA GLY A 15 13.19 -7.45 -3.48
C GLY A 15 14.67 -7.83 -3.50
N ARG A 16 15.55 -6.89 -3.81
CA ARG A 16 16.97 -7.12 -4.12
C ARG A 16 17.91 -6.26 -3.26
N ASN A 17 17.53 -5.02 -2.94
CA ASN A 17 18.34 -4.10 -2.16
C ASN A 17 17.97 -4.16 -0.66
N PRO A 18 18.74 -4.87 0.18
CA PRO A 18 18.42 -5.00 1.59
C PRO A 18 18.54 -3.68 2.36
N ALA A 19 19.33 -2.70 1.88
CA ALA A 19 19.44 -1.40 2.52
C ALA A 19 18.14 -0.60 2.39
N VAL A 20 17.54 -0.60 1.18
CA VAL A 20 16.23 0.03 0.94
C VAL A 20 15.16 -0.62 1.80
N LEU A 21 15.10 -1.96 1.82
CA LEU A 21 14.13 -2.68 2.65
C LEU A 21 14.31 -2.37 4.13
N LYS A 22 15.56 -2.30 4.63
CA LYS A 22 15.81 -1.98 6.03
C LYS A 22 15.38 -0.55 6.39
N GLU A 23 15.57 0.42 5.50
CA GLU A 23 15.07 1.78 5.73
C GLU A 23 13.54 1.84 5.79
N ILE A 24 12.86 1.10 4.91
CA ILE A 24 11.39 0.99 4.91
C ILE A 24 10.90 0.34 6.21
N THR A 25 11.49 -0.78 6.62
CA THR A 25 11.07 -1.47 7.86
C THR A 25 11.43 -0.66 9.11
N ASN A 26 12.54 0.07 9.12
CA ASN A 26 12.86 0.97 10.21
C ASN A 26 11.76 2.04 10.40
N ALA A 27 11.20 2.58 9.30
CA ALA A 27 10.09 3.54 9.37
C ALA A 27 8.81 2.95 10.01
N ILE A 28 8.64 1.63 9.94
CA ILE A 28 7.57 0.89 10.62
C ILE A 28 7.93 0.70 12.10
N GLU A 29 9.13 0.19 12.39
CA GLU A 29 9.59 -0.18 13.73
C GLU A 29 9.74 1.01 14.69
N VAL A 30 9.97 2.23 14.17
CA VAL A 30 10.04 3.44 15.02
C VAL A 30 8.68 3.89 15.57
N VAL A 31 7.56 3.41 15.00
CA VAL A 31 6.23 3.81 15.45
C VAL A 31 5.87 3.04 16.73
N PRO A 32 5.59 3.73 17.86
CA PRO A 32 5.26 3.06 19.11
C PRO A 32 4.01 2.18 18.99
N GLY A 33 4.08 0.96 19.53
CA GLY A 33 2.94 0.03 19.53
C GLY A 33 2.84 -0.89 18.31
N ILE A 34 3.84 -0.85 17.41
CA ILE A 34 3.95 -1.76 16.28
C ILE A 34 4.81 -2.98 16.62
N SER A 35 4.40 -4.13 16.12
CA SER A 35 5.21 -5.34 16.04
C SER A 35 5.37 -5.75 14.58
N LEU A 36 6.60 -5.66 14.07
CA LEU A 36 6.99 -6.21 12.78
C LEU A 36 7.06 -7.74 12.90
N LEU A 37 6.23 -8.44 12.13
CA LEU A 37 6.10 -9.90 12.22
C LEU A 37 6.95 -10.62 11.18
N ASP A 38 6.94 -10.13 9.94
CA ASP A 38 7.62 -10.79 8.83
C ASP A 38 8.05 -9.80 7.73
N VAL A 39 9.12 -10.17 7.03
CA VAL A 39 9.65 -9.48 5.86
C VAL A 39 10.08 -10.54 4.86
N ASP A 40 9.31 -10.72 3.79
CA ASP A 40 9.49 -11.76 2.78
C ASP A 40 9.90 -11.17 1.43
N PRO A 41 11.21 -11.03 1.15
CA PRO A 41 11.71 -10.50 -0.11
C PRO A 41 11.79 -11.58 -1.20
N GLY A 42 11.15 -11.34 -2.33
CA GLY A 42 11.30 -12.14 -3.54
C GLY A 42 12.26 -11.50 -4.54
N VAL A 43 13.45 -12.07 -4.71
CA VAL A 43 14.51 -11.56 -5.61
C VAL A 43 14.09 -11.54 -7.09
N ASN A 44 13.44 -12.62 -7.54
CA ASN A 44 12.99 -12.77 -8.93
C ASN A 44 11.73 -11.93 -9.21
N THR A 45 10.78 -11.96 -8.29
CA THR A 45 9.56 -11.13 -8.34
C THR A 45 9.86 -9.64 -8.14
N ASN A 46 11.05 -9.30 -7.60
CA ASN A 46 11.47 -7.96 -7.19
C ASN A 46 10.40 -7.24 -6.37
N ARG A 47 9.85 -7.97 -5.40
CA ARG A 47 8.76 -7.54 -4.52
C ARG A 47 9.03 -8.06 -3.12
N THR A 48 8.77 -7.23 -2.12
CA THR A 48 8.81 -7.62 -0.71
C THR A 48 7.45 -7.45 -0.10
N VAL A 49 7.00 -8.48 0.62
CA VAL A 49 5.83 -8.42 1.48
C VAL A 49 6.31 -8.16 2.89
N VAL A 50 5.75 -7.15 3.54
CA VAL A 50 6.03 -6.86 4.95
C VAL A 50 4.75 -7.04 5.74
N THR A 51 4.82 -7.68 6.90
CA THR A 51 3.68 -7.93 7.76
C THR A 51 3.95 -7.32 9.13
N PHE A 52 3.04 -6.48 9.61
CA PHE A 52 3.12 -5.93 10.96
C PHE A 52 1.73 -5.77 11.57
N ILE A 53 1.68 -5.77 12.91
CA ILE A 53 0.44 -5.61 13.68
C ILE A 53 0.56 -4.50 14.72
N GLY A 54 -0.58 -3.97 15.13
CA GLY A 54 -0.67 -3.00 16.23
C GLY A 54 -2.10 -2.50 16.43
N ALA A 55 -2.25 -1.51 17.31
CA ALA A 55 -3.50 -0.77 17.44
C ALA A 55 -3.80 0.01 16.15
N PRO A 56 -5.08 0.25 15.80
CA PRO A 56 -5.47 0.92 14.55
C PRO A 56 -4.70 2.21 14.27
N GLU A 57 -4.53 3.07 15.27
CA GLU A 57 -3.84 4.37 15.13
C GLU A 57 -2.33 4.21 14.91
N ALA A 58 -1.70 3.24 15.58
CA ALA A 58 -0.29 2.93 15.37
C ALA A 58 -0.08 2.36 13.96
N VAL A 59 -0.97 1.46 13.52
CA VAL A 59 -0.93 0.84 12.20
C VAL A 59 -1.15 1.87 11.10
N GLU A 60 -2.06 2.83 11.31
CA GLU A 60 -2.28 3.97 10.41
C GLU A 60 -0.97 4.74 10.16
N GLU A 61 -0.28 5.09 11.24
CA GLU A 61 0.93 5.89 11.16
C GLU A 61 2.08 5.10 10.53
N ALA A 62 2.27 3.83 10.93
CA ALA A 62 3.32 2.98 10.37
C ALA A 62 3.11 2.71 8.87
N ALA A 63 1.85 2.48 8.45
CA ALA A 63 1.52 2.30 7.04
C ALA A 63 1.83 3.55 6.21
N PHE A 64 1.51 4.74 6.72
CA PHE A 64 1.86 5.98 6.03
C PHE A 64 3.38 6.20 5.97
N GLN A 65 4.09 6.02 7.09
CA GLN A 65 5.54 6.23 7.18
C GLN A 65 6.33 5.31 6.24
N CYS A 66 5.92 4.04 6.13
CA CYS A 66 6.60 3.09 5.24
C CYS A 66 6.35 3.41 3.76
N VAL A 67 5.15 3.86 3.38
CA VAL A 67 4.85 4.33 2.02
C VAL A 67 5.66 5.59 1.68
N SER A 68 5.68 6.57 2.60
CA SER A 68 6.47 7.80 2.46
C SER A 68 7.97 7.50 2.32
N LYS A 69 8.48 6.53 3.06
CA LYS A 69 9.87 6.09 2.92
C LYS A 69 10.11 5.38 1.59
N ALA A 70 9.21 4.47 1.20
CA ALA A 70 9.33 3.73 -0.06
C ALA A 70 9.35 4.66 -1.29
N CYS A 71 8.50 5.68 -1.34
CA CYS A 71 8.45 6.59 -2.49
C CYS A 71 9.70 7.50 -2.62
N GLN A 72 10.52 7.61 -1.56
CA GLN A 72 11.81 8.32 -1.59
C GLN A 72 12.96 7.43 -2.06
N LEU A 73 12.83 6.11 -1.94
CA LEU A 73 13.92 5.16 -2.12
C LEU A 73 13.78 4.30 -3.37
N ILE A 74 12.55 4.12 -3.86
CA ILE A 74 12.24 3.27 -5.01
C ILE A 74 11.84 4.18 -6.17
N ASP A 75 12.53 4.03 -7.31
CA ASP A 75 12.15 4.63 -8.58
C ASP A 75 11.51 3.59 -9.50
N MET A 76 10.20 3.71 -9.70
CA MET A 76 9.43 2.82 -10.56
C MET A 76 9.82 2.88 -12.04
N GLN A 77 10.48 3.95 -12.49
CA GLN A 77 10.99 4.05 -13.87
C GLN A 77 12.12 3.06 -14.13
N GLU A 78 12.84 2.66 -13.08
CA GLU A 78 13.95 1.70 -13.14
C GLU A 78 13.53 0.30 -12.66
N HIS A 79 12.35 0.17 -12.02
CA HIS A 79 11.87 -1.08 -11.46
C HIS A 79 11.39 -2.06 -12.53
N GLN A 80 11.94 -3.28 -12.48
CA GLN A 80 11.46 -4.44 -13.23
C GLN A 80 11.45 -5.69 -12.34
N GLY A 81 10.41 -6.51 -12.48
CA GLY A 81 10.23 -7.78 -11.75
C GLY A 81 9.20 -8.68 -12.42
N GLU A 82 9.20 -9.97 -12.09
CA GLU A 82 8.24 -10.94 -12.65
C GLU A 82 6.82 -10.78 -12.10
N HIS A 83 6.66 -10.05 -10.98
CA HIS A 83 5.37 -9.85 -10.35
C HIS A 83 4.71 -8.54 -10.83
N PRO A 84 3.43 -8.57 -11.25
CA PRO A 84 2.71 -7.37 -11.64
C PRO A 84 2.70 -6.33 -10.54
N ARG A 85 3.01 -5.08 -10.88
CA ARG A 85 3.09 -3.96 -9.92
C ARG A 85 2.66 -2.65 -10.56
N MET A 86 2.13 -1.74 -9.76
CA MET A 86 1.72 -0.41 -10.26
C MET A 86 2.34 0.78 -9.51
N GLY A 87 3.10 0.54 -8.44
CA GLY A 87 3.80 1.59 -7.71
C GLY A 87 4.85 1.09 -6.73
N ALA A 88 5.69 2.00 -6.24
CA ALA A 88 6.78 1.76 -5.30
C ALA A 88 6.27 1.05 -4.03
N THR A 89 5.12 1.53 -3.53
CA THR A 89 4.24 0.72 -2.70
C THR A 89 3.03 0.33 -3.53
N ASP A 90 2.92 -0.96 -3.81
CA ASP A 90 1.97 -1.50 -4.77
C ASP A 90 0.58 -1.64 -4.13
N VAL A 91 0.52 -2.26 -2.93
CA VAL A 91 -0.70 -2.30 -2.11
C VAL A 91 -0.42 -2.14 -0.62
N VAL A 92 -1.42 -1.65 0.12
CA VAL A 92 -1.48 -1.51 1.57
C VAL A 92 -2.83 -2.05 2.10
N PRO A 93 -2.97 -3.37 2.31
CA PRO A 93 -4.16 -3.96 2.92
C PRO A 93 -4.14 -3.89 4.45
N PHE A 94 -5.32 -3.67 5.04
CA PHE A 94 -5.60 -3.82 6.46
C PHE A 94 -6.50 -5.02 6.71
N VAL A 95 -6.19 -5.82 7.73
CA VAL A 95 -6.91 -7.05 8.08
C VAL A 95 -7.31 -6.99 9.56
N PRO A 96 -8.59 -7.23 9.91
CA PRO A 96 -9.04 -7.25 11.30
C PRO A 96 -8.51 -8.50 12.02
N VAL A 97 -7.82 -8.33 13.16
CA VAL A 97 -7.24 -9.46 13.92
C VAL A 97 -8.01 -9.73 15.22
N SER A 98 -8.19 -8.71 16.07
CA SER A 98 -8.83 -8.86 17.38
C SER A 98 -9.53 -7.56 17.77
N ASP A 99 -10.78 -7.64 18.23
CA ASP A 99 -11.59 -6.49 18.65
C ASP A 99 -11.63 -5.33 17.63
N VAL A 100 -11.57 -5.66 16.34
CA VAL A 100 -11.67 -4.72 15.21
C VAL A 100 -12.58 -5.34 14.15
N THR A 101 -13.47 -4.52 13.57
CA THR A 101 -14.37 -4.95 12.50
C THR A 101 -13.80 -4.66 11.11
N MET A 102 -14.35 -5.29 10.08
CA MET A 102 -14.00 -4.94 8.70
C MET A 102 -14.31 -3.47 8.38
N GLU A 103 -15.39 -2.90 8.95
CA GLU A 103 -15.75 -1.49 8.77
C GLU A 103 -14.68 -0.55 9.34
N ASP A 104 -14.09 -0.91 10.48
CA ASP A 104 -12.97 -0.17 11.06
C ASP A 104 -11.73 -0.21 10.15
N CYS A 105 -11.41 -1.37 9.57
CA CYS A 105 -10.32 -1.51 8.60
C CYS A 105 -10.59 -0.74 7.30
N VAL A 106 -11.83 -0.68 6.82
CA VAL A 106 -12.22 0.16 5.66
C VAL A 106 -12.04 1.65 5.99
N ALA A 107 -12.48 2.09 7.16
CA ALA A 107 -12.29 3.47 7.61
C ALA A 107 -10.80 3.82 7.75
N LEU A 108 -9.99 2.88 8.24
CA LEU A 108 -8.53 3.02 8.31
C LEU A 108 -7.90 3.12 6.91
N ALA A 109 -8.29 2.25 5.97
CA ALA A 109 -7.85 2.28 4.58
C ALA A 109 -8.16 3.63 3.91
N GLN A 110 -9.33 4.19 4.15
CA GLN A 110 -9.72 5.51 3.64
C GLN A 110 -8.85 6.63 4.21
N ARG A 111 -8.56 6.62 5.53
CA ARG A 111 -7.70 7.64 6.15
C ARG A 111 -6.27 7.57 5.65
N VAL A 112 -5.68 6.36 5.61
CA VAL A 112 -4.31 6.15 5.09
C VAL A 112 -4.24 6.51 3.61
N GLY A 113 -5.19 6.04 2.80
CA GLY A 113 -5.24 6.33 1.37
C GLY A 113 -5.35 7.84 1.09
N LYS A 114 -6.16 8.55 1.88
CA LYS A 114 -6.27 10.01 1.79
C LYS A 114 -4.94 10.70 2.09
N ARG A 115 -4.27 10.33 3.19
CA ARG A 115 -2.95 10.87 3.56
C ARG A 115 -1.90 10.62 2.48
N ILE A 116 -1.83 9.40 1.95
CA ILE A 116 -0.92 9.06 0.85
C ILE A 116 -1.20 9.95 -0.37
N GLY A 117 -2.47 10.11 -0.73
CA GLY A 117 -2.85 10.91 -1.89
C GLY A 117 -2.56 12.40 -1.74
N GLU A 118 -2.85 12.97 -0.58
CA GLU A 118 -2.74 14.41 -0.32
C GLU A 118 -1.31 14.84 0.07
N GLU A 119 -0.58 14.02 0.82
CA GLU A 119 0.73 14.41 1.38
C GLU A 119 1.91 13.95 0.51
N LEU A 120 1.74 12.90 -0.31
CA LEU A 120 2.82 12.32 -1.12
C LEU A 120 2.63 12.52 -2.64
N ASP A 121 1.52 13.14 -3.06
CA ASP A 121 1.15 13.31 -4.47
C ASP A 121 1.14 11.98 -5.25
N ILE A 122 0.60 10.92 -4.62
CA ILE A 122 0.47 9.58 -5.22
C ILE A 122 -1.01 9.29 -5.52
N PRO A 123 -1.40 8.92 -6.75
CA PRO A 123 -2.75 8.46 -7.02
C PRO A 123 -3.07 7.19 -6.22
N VAL A 124 -4.20 7.19 -5.49
CA VAL A 124 -4.62 6.06 -4.66
C VAL A 124 -5.93 5.46 -5.14
N PHE A 125 -5.95 4.14 -5.28
CA PHE A 125 -7.16 3.36 -5.51
C PHE A 125 -7.56 2.61 -4.24
N LEU A 126 -8.81 2.77 -3.80
CA LEU A 126 -9.37 1.90 -2.79
C LEU A 126 -9.84 0.58 -3.41
N TYR A 127 -9.49 -0.54 -2.79
CA TYR A 127 -9.77 -1.89 -3.32
C TYR A 127 -10.33 -2.85 -2.27
N GLU A 128 -10.75 -4.04 -2.71
CA GLU A 128 -11.44 -5.06 -1.89
C GLU A 128 -12.65 -4.47 -1.12
N HIS A 129 -12.74 -4.65 0.19
CA HIS A 129 -13.88 -4.15 0.99
C HIS A 129 -13.90 -2.61 1.08
N ALA A 130 -12.78 -1.94 0.79
CA ALA A 130 -12.72 -0.48 0.74
C ALA A 130 -13.10 0.10 -0.64
N ALA A 131 -13.29 -0.75 -1.66
CA ALA A 131 -13.57 -0.32 -3.02
C ALA A 131 -14.82 0.55 -3.12
N THR A 132 -14.68 1.72 -3.74
CA THR A 132 -15.77 2.66 -4.04
C THR A 132 -16.55 2.29 -5.31
N HIS A 133 -15.94 1.46 -6.16
CA HIS A 133 -16.52 0.94 -7.39
C HIS A 133 -16.44 -0.59 -7.43
N PRO A 134 -17.45 -1.30 -7.96
CA PRO A 134 -17.46 -2.76 -8.05
C PRO A 134 -16.22 -3.34 -8.76
N GLU A 135 -15.74 -2.68 -9.81
CA GLU A 135 -14.58 -3.11 -10.59
C GLU A 135 -13.28 -3.08 -9.78
N ARG A 136 -13.20 -2.20 -8.77
CA ARG A 136 -12.01 -2.04 -7.92
C ARG A 136 -11.92 -3.08 -6.81
N ARG A 137 -12.95 -3.89 -6.58
CA ARG A 137 -12.87 -5.00 -5.63
C ARG A 137 -11.76 -5.97 -5.99
N ASN A 138 -11.60 -6.26 -7.28
CA ASN A 138 -10.58 -7.17 -7.77
C ASN A 138 -9.25 -6.42 -8.01
N LEU A 139 -8.23 -6.72 -7.20
CA LEU A 139 -6.90 -6.12 -7.33
C LEU A 139 -6.28 -6.31 -8.72
N ALA A 140 -6.54 -7.42 -9.42
CA ALA A 140 -6.02 -7.64 -10.77
C ALA A 140 -6.63 -6.66 -11.79
N GLN A 141 -7.88 -6.22 -11.58
CA GLN A 141 -8.49 -5.17 -12.38
C GLN A 141 -7.84 -3.82 -12.07
N VAL A 142 -7.60 -3.51 -10.79
CA VAL A 142 -6.92 -2.27 -10.37
C VAL A 142 -5.49 -2.20 -10.94
N ARG A 143 -4.73 -3.31 -10.88
CA ARG A 143 -3.37 -3.43 -11.42
C ARG A 143 -3.28 -3.67 -12.92
N SER A 144 -4.41 -3.80 -13.62
CA SER A 144 -4.38 -4.06 -15.06
C SER A 144 -3.63 -2.96 -15.81
N GLY A 145 -2.66 -3.37 -16.64
CA GLY A 145 -1.72 -2.48 -17.33
C GLY A 145 -0.42 -2.22 -16.58
N GLU A 146 -0.32 -2.63 -15.31
CA GLU A 146 0.85 -2.40 -14.45
C GLU A 146 1.26 -0.91 -14.39
N TYR A 147 2.45 -0.59 -13.92
CA TYR A 147 2.97 0.78 -13.88
C TYR A 147 2.91 1.47 -15.25
N GLU A 148 3.30 0.76 -16.32
CA GLU A 148 3.36 1.30 -17.68
C GLU A 148 1.99 1.73 -18.22
N GLY A 149 0.92 1.05 -17.80
CA GLY A 149 -0.46 1.34 -18.21
C GLY A 149 -1.17 2.38 -17.36
N MET A 150 -0.68 2.71 -16.16
CA MET A 150 -1.38 3.59 -15.23
C MET A 150 -1.55 5.02 -15.77
N ALA A 151 -0.59 5.53 -16.54
CA ALA A 151 -0.68 6.88 -17.12
C ALA A 151 -1.85 7.01 -18.10
N GLU A 152 -2.17 5.95 -18.85
CA GLU A 152 -3.34 5.94 -19.74
C GLU A 152 -4.62 5.69 -18.95
N LYS A 153 -4.58 4.74 -18.02
CA LYS A 153 -5.72 4.38 -17.17
C LYS A 153 -6.26 5.57 -16.38
N LEU A 154 -5.38 6.40 -15.82
CA LEU A 154 -5.77 7.58 -15.03
C LEU A 154 -6.48 8.68 -15.85
N LYS A 155 -6.42 8.62 -17.20
CA LYS A 155 -7.16 9.53 -18.07
C LYS A 155 -8.63 9.13 -18.22
N ASP A 156 -8.95 7.86 -17.96
CA ASP A 156 -10.31 7.35 -18.01
C ASP A 156 -11.08 7.83 -16.77
N PRO A 157 -12.21 8.55 -16.94
CA PRO A 157 -13.01 9.01 -15.82
C PRO A 157 -13.49 7.92 -14.87
N ASP A 158 -13.71 6.69 -15.36
CA ASP A 158 -14.14 5.54 -14.55
C ASP A 158 -12.99 5.02 -13.64
N TRP A 159 -11.75 5.35 -14.00
CA TRP A 159 -10.53 5.00 -13.28
C TRP A 159 -9.84 6.22 -12.64
N HIS A 160 -10.57 7.30 -12.38
CA HIS A 160 -10.04 8.34 -11.51
C HIS A 160 -9.74 7.78 -10.11
N PRO A 161 -8.58 8.10 -9.52
CA PRO A 161 -8.21 7.62 -8.20
C PRO A 161 -9.18 8.17 -7.14
N ASP A 162 -9.34 7.43 -6.05
CA ASP A 162 -10.16 7.82 -4.91
C ASP A 162 -9.55 9.01 -4.16
N PHE A 163 -8.21 9.05 -4.09
CA PHE A 163 -7.45 10.14 -3.49
C PHE A 163 -6.22 10.49 -4.31
N GLY A 164 -5.70 11.71 -4.10
CA GLY A 164 -4.50 12.20 -4.76
C GLY A 164 -4.72 12.68 -6.21
N PRO A 165 -3.63 12.94 -6.94
CA PRO A 165 -3.69 13.50 -8.29
C PRO A 165 -4.20 12.50 -9.32
N LYS A 166 -4.81 13.00 -10.40
CA LYS A 166 -5.28 12.19 -11.55
C LYS A 166 -4.18 11.91 -12.58
N THR A 167 -2.93 12.04 -12.17
CA THR A 167 -1.75 11.91 -13.02
C THR A 167 -0.79 10.97 -12.34
N LEU A 168 -0.18 10.08 -13.12
CA LEU A 168 0.80 9.13 -12.60
C LEU A 168 1.94 9.87 -11.90
N ASN A 169 2.28 9.43 -10.70
CA ASN A 169 3.54 9.83 -10.08
C ASN A 169 4.68 9.06 -10.76
N PRO A 170 5.67 9.72 -11.41
CA PRO A 170 6.66 9.01 -12.21
C PRO A 170 7.50 8.00 -11.40
N THR A 171 7.97 8.39 -10.22
CA THR A 171 8.87 7.55 -9.42
C THR A 171 8.09 6.62 -8.50
N ALA A 172 6.94 7.05 -7.98
CA ALA A 172 6.16 6.28 -7.02
C ALA A 172 5.06 5.41 -7.65
N GLY A 173 4.63 5.72 -8.88
CA GLY A 173 3.51 5.04 -9.54
C GLY A 173 2.15 5.39 -8.91
N VAL A 174 1.32 4.37 -8.67
CA VAL A 174 0.04 4.46 -7.96
C VAL A 174 0.00 3.42 -6.84
N THR A 175 -0.82 3.64 -5.81
CA THR A 175 -0.93 2.73 -4.67
C THR A 175 -2.36 2.24 -4.48
N GLY A 176 -2.53 0.93 -4.29
CA GLY A 176 -3.81 0.35 -3.86
C GLY A 176 -3.91 0.30 -2.33
N VAL A 177 -4.98 0.81 -1.74
CA VAL A 177 -5.18 0.75 -0.29
C VAL A 177 -6.51 0.07 0.00
N GLY A 178 -6.55 -0.91 0.89
CA GLY A 178 -7.73 -1.76 1.01
C GLY A 178 -7.91 -2.38 2.37
N ALA A 179 -9.05 -3.04 2.54
CA ALA A 179 -9.35 -3.87 3.68
C ALA A 179 -9.82 -5.23 3.19
N ARG A 180 -9.35 -6.31 3.82
CA ARG A 180 -9.66 -7.69 3.40
C ARG A 180 -9.60 -8.65 4.56
N GLU A 181 -10.20 -9.82 4.36
CA GLU A 181 -10.02 -10.98 5.23
C GLU A 181 -8.59 -11.56 5.09
N PHE A 182 -8.16 -12.38 6.05
CA PHE A 182 -6.86 -13.06 6.07
C PHE A 182 -6.59 -13.87 4.79
#